data_AF-A0A8D5A445-F1
#
_entry.id   AF-A0A8D5A445-F1
#
_cell.length_a   1.000
_cell.length_b   1.000
_cell.length_c   1.000
_cell.angle_alpha   90.00
_cell.angle_beta   90.00
_cell.angle_gamma   90.00
#
_symmetry.space_group_name_H-M   'P 1'
#
loop_
_entity.id
_entity.type
_entity.pdbx_description
1 polymer ?
#
loop_
_entity_poly.entity_id
_entity_poly.type
_entity_poly.pdbx_seq_one_letter_code
_entity_poly.pdbx_strand_id
1 'polypeptide(L)'
;MNNYLGDIISIFICLWFIKTYLLHYRMTKEEAFIVREAPKVFLYPLTILVCIMLILVPLSERGLVPGVVPDSILKYTLVSFMLWITLVLYTKWNWGVHVTDRKVRSRNNMQMLLLLILLFLLATIL
;
A
#
# COMPACT_ATOMS: atom_id res chain seq x y z
N MET A 1 -5.46 -21.89 14.72
CA MET A 1 -4.16 -21.55 15.33
C MET A 1 -4.09 -20.04 15.33
N ASN A 2 -4.07 -19.35 16.48
CA ASN A 2 -4.12 -17.89 16.48
C ASN A 2 -2.83 -17.32 15.89
N ASN A 3 -2.95 -16.63 14.75
CA ASN A 3 -1.83 -16.04 14.04
C ASN A 3 -1.52 -14.62 14.57
N TYR A 4 -1.18 -14.54 15.86
CA TYR A 4 -0.90 -13.26 16.53
C TYR A 4 0.18 -12.44 15.83
N LEU A 5 1.16 -13.11 15.20
CA LEU A 5 2.24 -12.44 14.48
C LEU A 5 1.71 -11.74 13.21
N GLY A 6 0.79 -12.39 12.48
CA GLY A 6 0.07 -11.78 11.35
C GLY A 6 -0.77 -10.57 11.77
N ASP A 7 -1.52 -10.71 12.87
CA ASP A 7 -2.35 -9.62 13.43
C ASP A 7 -1.50 -8.39 13.76
N ILE A 8 -0.37 -8.60 14.46
CA ILE A 8 0.54 -7.53 14.86
C ILE A 8 1.13 -6.84 13.63
N ILE A 9 1.61 -7.60 12.65
CA ILE A 9 2.15 -7.05 11.40
C ILE A 9 1.10 -6.20 10.69
N SER A 10 -0.12 -6.70 10.55
CA SER A 10 -1.21 -5.99 9.89
C SER A 10 -1.51 -4.65 10.56
N ILE A 11 -1.58 -4.64 11.90
CA ILE A 11 -1.79 -3.42 12.69
C ILE A 11 -0.63 -2.43 12.50
N PHE A 12 0.63 -2.90 12.53
CA PHE A 12 1.78 -2.02 12.30
C PHE A 12 1.79 -1.39 10.92
N ILE A 13 1.47 -2.16 9.87
CA ILE A 13 1.36 -1.64 8.50
C ILE A 13 0.23 -0.61 8.44
N CYS A 14 -0.95 -0.91 9.00
CA CYS A 14 -2.07 0.01 9.04
C CYS A 14 -1.71 1.33 9.74
N LEU A 15 -1.08 1.27 10.91
CA LEU A 15 -0.61 2.44 11.64
C LEU A 15 0.43 3.24 10.84
N TRP A 16 1.33 2.57 10.12
CA TRP A 16 2.28 3.24 9.23
C TRP A 16 1.57 3.98 8.10
N PHE A 17 0.57 3.36 7.44
CA PHE A 17 -0.23 4.01 6.40
C PHE A 17 -0.97 5.25 6.93
N ILE A 18 -1.61 5.15 8.10
CA ILE A 18 -2.31 6.27 8.75
C ILE A 18 -1.33 7.39 9.08
N LYS A 19 -0.23 7.06 9.78
CA LYS A 19 0.81 8.01 10.18
C LYS A 19 1.35 8.77 8.96
N THR A 20 1.68 8.04 7.89
CA THR A 20 2.38 8.59 6.74
C THR A 20 1.44 9.33 5.79
N TYR A 21 0.33 8.73 5.38
CA TYR A 21 -0.50 9.24 4.28
C TYR A 21 -1.75 10.00 4.73
N LEU A 22 -2.19 9.86 6.00
CA LEU A 22 -3.33 10.61 6.54
C LEU A 22 -2.89 11.72 7.51
N LEU A 23 -1.96 11.41 8.41
CA LEU A 23 -1.48 12.36 9.43
C LEU A 23 -0.24 13.15 8.99
N HIS A 24 0.44 12.72 7.93
CA HIS A 24 1.66 13.36 7.41
C HIS A 24 2.78 13.50 8.47
N TYR A 25 2.84 12.60 9.44
CA TYR A 25 3.74 12.71 10.59
C TYR A 25 5.10 12.06 10.32
N ARG A 26 6.20 12.81 10.51
CA ARG A 26 7.59 12.34 10.35
C ARG A 26 7.79 11.50 9.07
N MET A 27 7.46 12.11 7.93
CA MET A 27 7.63 11.50 6.61
C MET A 27 9.08 11.57 6.15
N THR A 28 9.54 10.51 5.50
CA THR A 28 10.74 10.52 4.66
C THR A 28 10.51 11.40 3.43
N LYS A 29 11.60 11.78 2.74
CA LYS A 29 11.52 12.56 1.49
C LYS A 29 10.70 11.84 0.42
N GLU A 30 10.74 10.52 0.39
CA GLU A 30 10.01 9.70 -0.59
C GLU A 30 8.51 9.63 -0.28
N GLU A 31 8.15 9.45 0.99
CA GLU A 31 6.74 9.47 1.42
C GLU A 31 6.11 10.85 1.20
N ALA A 32 6.81 11.92 1.59
CA ALA A 32 6.35 13.29 1.38
C ALA A 32 6.17 13.62 -0.11
N PHE A 33 7.02 13.05 -0.97
CA PHE A 33 6.90 13.16 -2.41
C PHE A 33 5.61 12.50 -2.93
N ILE A 34 5.32 11.26 -2.54
CA ILE A 34 4.08 10.58 -2.93
C ILE A 34 2.85 11.35 -2.43
N VAL A 35 2.87 11.78 -1.17
CA VAL A 35 1.78 12.59 -0.60
C VAL A 35 1.58 13.86 -1.42
N ARG A 36 2.63 14.55 -1.85
CA ARG A 36 2.53 15.81 -2.57
C ARG A 36 2.03 15.63 -4.01
N GLU A 37 2.59 14.67 -4.73
CA GLU A 37 2.40 14.54 -6.18
C GLU A 37 1.27 13.59 -6.59
N ALA A 38 0.89 12.65 -5.72
CA ALA A 38 -0.20 11.73 -6.04
C ALA A 38 -1.56 12.48 -6.08
N PRO A 39 -2.46 12.15 -7.03
CA PRO A 39 -3.79 12.71 -7.04
C PRO A 39 -4.55 12.38 -5.75
N LYS A 40 -4.94 13.42 -5.00
CA LYS A 40 -5.59 13.27 -3.68
C LYS A 40 -6.90 12.49 -3.72
N VAL A 41 -7.62 12.60 -4.83
CA VAL A 41 -8.87 11.87 -5.11
C VAL A 41 -8.67 10.35 -5.11
N PHE A 42 -7.45 9.86 -5.42
CA PHE A 42 -7.13 8.43 -5.37
C PHE A 42 -6.31 8.07 -4.12
N LEU A 43 -5.39 8.93 -3.70
CA LEU A 43 -4.49 8.65 -2.58
C LEU A 43 -5.27 8.36 -1.28
N TYR A 44 -6.19 9.26 -0.88
CA TYR A 44 -6.88 9.10 0.39
C TYR A 44 -7.85 7.91 0.40
N PRO A 45 -8.72 7.73 -0.62
CA PRO A 45 -9.62 6.57 -0.63
C PRO A 45 -8.88 5.24 -0.68
N LEU A 46 -7.81 5.11 -1.48
CA LEU A 46 -7.03 3.86 -1.55
C LEU A 46 -6.27 3.59 -0.24
N THR A 47 -5.71 4.62 0.39
CA THR A 47 -5.06 4.49 1.71
C THR A 47 -6.07 4.01 2.75
N ILE A 48 -7.25 4.62 2.81
CA ILE A 48 -8.32 4.23 3.74
C ILE A 48 -8.78 2.79 3.46
N LEU A 49 -8.95 2.43 2.19
CA LEU A 49 -9.32 1.07 1.79
C LEU A 49 -8.29 0.03 2.26
N VAL A 50 -7.00 0.27 2.04
CA VAL A 50 -5.92 -0.61 2.51
C VAL A 50 -5.98 -0.75 4.04
N CYS A 51 -6.14 0.35 4.77
CA CYS A 51 -6.25 0.32 6.24
C CYS A 51 -7.45 -0.49 6.73
N ILE A 52 -8.62 -0.32 6.09
CA ILE A 52 -9.83 -1.09 6.42
C ILE A 52 -9.59 -2.57 6.18
N MET A 53 -9.03 -2.93 5.02
CA MET A 53 -8.77 -4.33 4.68
C MET A 53 -7.76 -4.97 5.64
N LEU A 54 -6.69 -4.27 5.99
CA LEU A 54 -5.72 -4.73 7.00
C LEU A 54 -6.35 -4.99 8.37
N ILE A 55 -7.32 -4.18 8.79
CA ILE A 55 -8.05 -4.39 10.05
C ILE A 55 -9.04 -5.56 9.92
N LEU A 56 -9.67 -5.73 8.76
CA LEU A 56 -10.65 -6.80 8.54
C LEU A 56 -10.01 -8.20 8.52
N VAL A 57 -8.76 -8.35 8.07
CA VAL A 57 -8.04 -9.63 8.09
C VAL A 57 -8.07 -10.28 9.49
N PRO A 58 -7.48 -9.69 10.54
CA PRO A 58 -7.45 -10.29 11.88
C PRO A 58 -8.85 -10.41 12.51
N LEU A 59 -9.78 -9.50 12.19
CA LEU A 59 -11.16 -9.58 12.68
C LEU A 59 -11.90 -10.77 12.06
N SER A 60 -11.71 -11.02 10.77
CA SER A 60 -12.32 -12.14 10.05
C SER A 60 -11.75 -13.49 10.50
N GLU A 61 -10.43 -13.59 10.71
CA GLU A 61 -9.79 -14.81 11.22
C GLU A 61 -10.27 -15.19 12.63
N ARG A 62 -10.63 -14.19 13.44
CA ARG A 62 -11.17 -14.40 14.79
C ARG A 62 -12.68 -14.63 14.83
N GLY A 63 -13.35 -14.64 13.67
CA GLY A 63 -14.81 -14.80 13.59
C GLY A 63 -15.61 -13.61 14.14
N LEU A 64 -14.99 -12.43 14.27
CA LEU A 64 -15.64 -11.23 14.78
C LEU A 64 -16.49 -10.51 13.72
N VAL A 65 -16.38 -10.92 12.46
CA VAL A 65 -17.17 -10.39 11.34
C VAL A 65 -18.04 -11.51 10.77
N PRO A 66 -19.31 -11.64 11.20
CA PRO A 66 -20.19 -12.69 10.73
C PRO A 66 -20.53 -12.52 9.24
N GLY A 67 -20.60 -13.63 8.51
CA GLY A 67 -20.96 -13.65 7.09
C GLY A 67 -19.82 -13.36 6.11
N VAL A 68 -18.59 -13.25 6.60
CA VAL A 68 -17.41 -12.94 5.77
C VAL A 68 -16.48 -14.15 5.70
N VAL A 69 -16.11 -14.54 4.47
CA VAL A 69 -15.16 -15.63 4.23
C VAL A 69 -13.72 -15.09 4.34
N PRO A 70 -12.87 -15.60 5.26
CA PRO A 70 -11.51 -15.10 5.47
C PRO A 70 -10.67 -15.04 4.18
N ASP A 71 -10.75 -16.09 3.35
CA ASP A 71 -10.04 -16.14 2.05
C ASP A 71 -10.43 -14.99 1.12
N SER A 72 -11.70 -14.58 1.13
CA SER A 72 -12.17 -13.46 0.31
C SER A 72 -11.61 -12.14 0.82
N ILE A 73 -11.54 -11.94 2.14
CA ILE A 73 -10.93 -10.75 2.74
C ILE A 73 -9.44 -10.67 2.41
N LEU A 74 -8.72 -11.78 2.46
CA LEU A 74 -7.32 -11.81 2.07
C LEU A 74 -7.16 -11.38 0.61
N LYS A 75 -7.98 -11.91 -0.32
CA LYS A 75 -7.97 -11.50 -1.73
C LYS A 75 -8.26 -10.01 -1.92
N TYR A 76 -9.29 -9.48 -1.27
CA TYR A 76 -9.60 -8.05 -1.34
C TYR A 76 -8.49 -7.18 -0.73
N THR A 77 -7.81 -7.68 0.30
CA THR A 77 -6.64 -7.01 0.89
C THR A 77 -5.51 -6.94 -0.12
N LEU A 78 -5.17 -8.05 -0.78
CA LEU A 78 -4.16 -8.09 -1.84
C LEU A 78 -4.50 -7.13 -2.99
N VAL A 79 -5.75 -7.15 -3.48
CA VAL A 79 -6.20 -6.22 -4.53
C VAL A 79 -6.07 -4.77 -4.09
N SER A 80 -6.44 -4.43 -2.86
CA SER A 80 -6.30 -3.06 -2.34
C SER A 80 -4.84 -2.59 -2.32
N PHE A 81 -3.91 -3.48 -1.93
CA PHE A 81 -2.47 -3.21 -1.99
C PHE A 81 -1.98 -3.03 -3.41
N MET A 82 -2.42 -3.87 -4.34
CA MET A 82 -2.05 -3.75 -5.76
C MET A 82 -2.49 -2.41 -6.33
N LEU A 83 -3.74 -1.98 -6.07
CA LEU A 83 -4.23 -0.67 -6.50
C LEU A 83 -3.41 0.49 -5.92
N TRP A 84 -3.04 0.39 -4.65
CA TRP A 84 -2.19 1.39 -3.99
C TRP A 84 -0.77 1.42 -4.58
N ILE A 85 -0.16 0.26 -4.85
CA ILE A 85 1.14 0.15 -5.52
C ILE A 85 1.07 0.76 -6.92
N THR A 86 0.00 0.49 -7.69
CA THR A 86 -0.20 1.08 -9.01
C THR A 86 -0.26 2.61 -8.95
N LEU A 87 -0.93 3.19 -7.94
CA LEU A 87 -0.93 4.64 -7.74
C LEU A 87 0.49 5.19 -7.48
N VAL A 88 1.27 4.51 -6.64
CA VAL A 88 2.65 4.90 -6.35
C VAL A 88 3.53 4.82 -7.61
N LEU A 89 3.40 3.74 -8.38
CA LEU A 89 4.09 3.56 -9.65
C LEU A 89 3.74 4.67 -10.63
N TYR A 90 2.45 4.96 -10.80
CA TYR A 90 1.98 6.06 -11.66
C TYR A 90 2.56 7.41 -11.23
N THR A 91 2.54 7.70 -9.92
CA THR A 91 3.06 8.96 -9.37
C THR A 91 4.57 9.10 -9.60
N LYS A 92 5.33 8.03 -9.35
CA LYS A 92 6.79 8.00 -9.60
C LYS A 92 7.12 8.09 -11.09
N TRP A 93 6.34 7.45 -11.95
CA TRP A 93 6.52 7.51 -13.39
C TRP A 93 6.28 8.92 -13.93
N ASN A 94 5.13 9.50 -13.60
CA ASN A 94 4.74 10.84 -14.06
C ASN A 94 5.80 11.88 -13.68
N TRP A 95 6.32 11.81 -12.45
CA TRP A 95 7.41 12.68 -12.03
C TRP A 95 8.75 12.36 -12.68
N GLY A 96 9.08 11.07 -12.81
CA GLY A 96 10.35 10.61 -13.40
C GLY A 96 10.56 11.08 -14.84
N VAL A 97 9.49 11.37 -15.58
CA VAL A 97 9.53 11.99 -16.92
C VAL A 97 10.07 13.43 -16.87
N HIS A 98 9.80 14.16 -15.79
CA HIS A 98 10.17 15.57 -15.64
C HIS A 98 11.53 15.79 -14.93
N VAL A 99 12.16 14.73 -14.42
CA VAL A 99 13.45 14.82 -13.73
C VAL A 99 14.61 14.79 -14.74
N THR A 100 15.36 15.89 -14.80
CA THR A 100 16.56 16.03 -15.65
C THR A 100 17.81 15.37 -15.05
N ASP A 101 17.87 15.17 -13.72
CA ASP A 101 18.98 14.50 -13.05
C ASP A 101 18.96 12.97 -13.28
N ARG A 102 20.00 12.47 -13.96
CA ARG A 102 20.16 11.05 -14.29
C ARG A 102 20.28 10.14 -13.06
N LYS A 103 20.92 10.58 -11.97
CA LYS A 103 21.10 9.76 -10.75
C LYS A 103 19.78 9.55 -10.04
N VAL A 104 18.99 10.61 -9.90
CA VAL A 104 17.65 10.56 -9.29
C VAL A 104 16.72 9.68 -10.14
N ARG A 105 16.77 9.83 -11.47
CA ARG A 105 16.01 9.01 -12.40
C ARG A 105 16.34 7.52 -12.29
N SER A 106 17.62 7.16 -12.25
CA SER A 106 18.06 5.76 -12.10
C SER A 106 17.55 5.12 -10.81
N ARG A 107 17.66 5.83 -9.67
CA ARG A 107 17.13 5.35 -8.38
C ARG A 107 15.62 5.14 -8.43
N ASN A 108 14.87 6.09 -8.99
CA ASN A 108 13.43 5.97 -9.13
C ASN A 108 13.03 4.80 -10.04
N ASN A 109 13.75 4.57 -11.14
CA ASN A 109 13.51 3.43 -12.03
C ASN A 109 13.73 2.09 -11.31
N MET A 110 14.77 1.98 -10.47
CA MET A 110 15.00 0.78 -9.68
C MET A 110 13.88 0.54 -8.66
N GLN A 111 13.40 1.58 -7.99
CA GLN A 111 12.25 1.48 -7.09
C GLN A 111 10.96 1.09 -7.83
N MET A 112 10.72 1.62 -9.04
CA MET A 112 9.58 1.22 -9.86
C MET A 112 9.69 -0.24 -10.30
N LEU A 113 10.88 -0.71 -10.68
CA LEU A 113 11.11 -2.11 -11.01
C LEU A 113 10.81 -3.02 -9.82
N LEU A 114 11.28 -2.68 -8.62
CA LEU A 114 10.98 -3.43 -7.39
C LEU A 114 9.47 -3.47 -7.10
N LEU A 115 8.77 -2.35 -7.27
CA LEU A 115 7.32 -2.28 -7.09
C LEU A 115 6.55 -3.08 -8.16
N LEU A 116 7.05 -3.12 -9.41
CA LEU A 116 6.48 -3.96 -10.47
C LEU A 116 6.68 -5.45 -10.19
N ILE A 117 7.86 -5.84 -9.71
CA ILE A 117 8.12 -7.23 -9.27
C ILE A 117 7.18 -7.58 -8.12
N LEU A 118 7.03 -6.70 -7.13
CA LEU A 118 6.10 -6.92 -6.03
C LEU A 118 4.65 -7.04 -6.51
N LEU A 119 4.20 -6.16 -7.40
CA LEU A 119 2.87 -6.21 -8.00
C LEU A 119 2.64 -7.53 -8.74
N PHE A 120 3.63 -7.98 -9.52
CA PHE A 120 3.58 -9.26 -10.23
C PHE A 120 3.48 -10.43 -9.25
N LEU A 121 4.31 -10.47 -8.21
CA LEU A 121 4.26 -11.51 -7.18
C LEU A 121 2.89 -11.52 -6.48
N LEU A 122 2.36 -10.37 -6.10
CA LEU A 122 1.02 -10.26 -5.51
C LEU A 122 -0.07 -10.76 -6.46
N ALA A 123 0.04 -10.44 -7.75
CA ALA A 123 -0.89 -10.91 -8.78
C ALA A 123 -0.86 -12.44 -8.93
N THR A 124 0.30 -13.09 -8.79
CA THR A 124 0.42 -14.55 -8.88
C THR A 124 -0.14 -15.29 -7.66
N ILE A 125 -0.35 -14.60 -6.54
CA ILE A 125 -0.90 -15.18 -5.30
C ILE A 125 -2.45 -15.13 -5.29
N LEU A 126 -3.05 -14.22 -6.06
CA LEU A 126 -4.49 -13.92 -6.09
C LEU A 126 -5.33 -15.05 -6.72
#